data_AF-A0A1S3HXH6-F1
#
_entry.id   AF-A0A1S3HXH6-F1
#
_cell.length_a   1.000
_cell.length_b   1.000
_cell.length_c   1.000
_cell.angle_alpha   90.00
_cell.angle_beta   90.00
_cell.angle_gamma   90.00
#
_symmetry.space_group_name_H-M   'P 1'
#
loop_
_entity.id
_entity.type
_entity.pdbx_description
1 polymer ?
#
loop_
_entity_poly.entity_id
_entity_poly.type
_entity_poly.pdbx_seq_one_letter_code
_entity_poly.pdbx_strand_id
1 'polypeptide(L)'
;MRKNHGDDLAMCRNLTVLYLYDNKLPKVPVLLQNQNLTHLYLQNNHITRMENLAPLRRLTKLYLGGNSITVVEGLEKLDMLQEFHIENQNLPPGEKLLFDPRSLKTLSKRATDRKELILQSYFDFDPENELLN
;
A
#
# COMPACT_ATOMS: atom_id res chain seq x y z
N MET A 1 19.28 18.53 -11.61
CA MET A 1 18.43 17.41 -12.07
C MET A 1 18.09 16.57 -10.84
N ARG A 2 16.82 16.50 -10.43
CA ARG A 2 16.41 15.64 -9.31
C ARG A 2 16.50 14.20 -9.80
N LYS A 3 17.48 13.43 -9.33
CA LYS A 3 17.52 11.99 -9.59
C LYS A 3 16.27 11.39 -8.94
N ASN A 4 15.36 10.85 -9.75
CA ASN A 4 14.27 10.05 -9.22
C ASN A 4 14.90 8.75 -8.72
N HIS A 5 14.71 8.43 -7.45
CA HIS A 5 15.31 7.25 -6.80
C HIS A 5 14.89 5.91 -7.47
N GLY A 6 13.89 5.92 -8.37
CA GLY A 6 13.43 4.74 -9.12
C GLY A 6 14.16 4.47 -10.43
N ASP A 7 14.82 5.46 -11.05
CA ASP A 7 15.41 5.29 -12.40
C ASP A 7 16.58 4.29 -12.36
N ASP A 8 17.32 4.26 -11.25
CA ASP A 8 18.43 3.32 -11.03
C ASP A 8 17.94 1.87 -10.83
N LEU A 9 16.70 1.67 -10.37
CA LEU A 9 16.11 0.34 -10.12
C LEU A 9 15.53 -0.31 -11.38
N ALA A 10 15.38 0.45 -12.49
CA ALA A 10 14.81 -0.04 -13.73
C ALA A 10 15.62 -1.20 -14.36
N MET A 11 16.92 -1.28 -14.06
CA MET A 11 17.80 -2.35 -14.54
C MET A 11 17.71 -3.62 -13.68
N CYS A 12 17.16 -3.53 -12.47
CA CYS A 12 17.06 -4.64 -11.52
C CYS A 12 15.79 -5.49 -11.74
N ARG A 13 15.62 -6.06 -12.94
CA ARG A 13 14.38 -6.77 -13.35
C ARG A 13 14.06 -8.03 -12.55
N ASN A 14 15.07 -8.62 -11.91
CA ASN A 14 14.94 -9.84 -11.10
C ASN A 14 14.75 -9.56 -9.60
N LEU A 15 14.52 -8.30 -9.22
CA LEU A 15 14.31 -7.94 -7.83
C LEU A 15 13.03 -8.59 -7.30
N THR A 16 13.17 -9.32 -6.19
CA THR A 16 12.07 -10.02 -5.51
C THR A 16 11.67 -9.34 -4.21
N VAL A 17 12.63 -8.73 -3.51
CA VAL A 17 12.45 -8.04 -2.23
C VAL A 17 13.14 -6.68 -2.32
N LEU A 18 12.44 -5.62 -1.91
CA LEU A 18 12.98 -4.26 -1.91
C LEU A 18 12.77 -3.59 -0.55
N TYR A 19 13.87 -3.23 0.09
CA TYR A 19 13.90 -2.48 1.34
C TYR A 19 14.20 -1.01 1.06
N LEU A 20 13.24 -0.15 1.41
CA LEU A 20 13.31 1.30 1.25
C LEU A 20 12.76 2.04 2.48
N TYR A 21 12.63 1.38 3.62
CA TYR A 21 12.20 2.02 4.85
C TYR A 21 13.22 3.07 5.31
N ASP A 22 12.74 4.12 5.99
CA ASP A 22 13.57 5.20 6.57
C ASP A 22 14.50 5.92 5.57
N ASN A 23 13.97 6.27 4.39
CA ASN A 23 14.72 6.94 3.32
C ASN A 23 14.19 8.33 2.95
N LYS A 24 13.25 8.87 3.74
CA LYS A 24 12.63 10.18 3.50
C LYS A 24 12.02 10.32 2.10
N LEU A 25 11.58 9.20 1.51
CA LEU A 25 11.03 9.17 0.17
C LEU A 25 9.72 9.98 0.14
N PRO A 26 9.58 10.98 -0.73
CA PRO A 26 8.34 11.75 -0.84
C PRO A 26 7.24 10.99 -1.59
N LYS A 27 7.61 9.92 -2.31
CA LYS A 27 6.77 9.18 -3.25
C LYS A 27 7.23 7.73 -3.35
N VAL A 28 6.31 6.85 -3.75
CA VAL A 28 6.65 5.48 -4.16
C VAL A 28 7.52 5.54 -5.43
N PRO A 29 8.71 4.91 -5.45
CA PRO A 29 9.55 4.87 -6.65
C PRO A 29 8.84 4.26 -7.85
N VAL A 30 9.28 4.63 -9.05
CA VAL A 30 8.77 4.06 -10.29
C VAL A 30 9.35 2.65 -10.47
N LEU A 31 8.52 1.62 -10.32
CA LEU A 31 8.93 0.20 -10.33
C LEU A 31 8.38 -0.60 -11.53
N LEU A 32 8.15 0.07 -12.67
CA LEU A 32 7.51 -0.52 -13.86
C LEU A 32 8.23 -1.79 -14.38
N GLN A 33 9.53 -1.90 -14.15
CA GLN A 33 10.37 -3.00 -14.64
C GLN A 33 10.60 -4.10 -13.59
N ASN A 34 10.16 -3.92 -12.35
CA ASN A 34 10.41 -4.83 -11.23
C ASN A 34 9.19 -5.72 -10.95
N GLN A 35 8.60 -6.31 -11.99
CA GLN A 35 7.34 -7.10 -11.92
C GLN A 35 7.47 -8.40 -11.11
N ASN A 36 8.69 -8.82 -10.79
CA ASN A 36 8.99 -9.98 -9.95
C ASN A 36 8.99 -9.65 -8.46
N LEU A 37 8.77 -8.39 -8.07
CA LEU A 37 8.69 -8.01 -6.67
C LEU A 37 7.54 -8.72 -5.95
N THR A 38 7.89 -9.32 -4.83
CA THR A 38 6.99 -10.00 -3.90
C THR A 38 6.88 -9.24 -2.58
N HIS A 39 7.94 -8.55 -2.17
CA HIS A 39 7.99 -7.83 -0.90
C HIS A 39 8.48 -6.40 -1.11
N LEU A 40 7.72 -5.42 -0.62
CA LEU A 40 8.05 -4.00 -0.70
C LEU A 40 7.90 -3.34 0.66
N TYR A 41 9.01 -2.84 1.18
CA TYR A 41 9.11 -2.19 2.49
C TYR A 41 9.37 -0.71 2.31
N LEU A 42 8.39 0.13 2.64
CA LEU A 42 8.41 1.59 2.47
C LEU A 42 8.07 2.32 3.77
N GLN A 43 8.19 1.67 4.93
CA GLN A 43 7.83 2.27 6.21
C GLN A 43 8.69 3.51 6.53
N ASN A 44 8.16 4.42 7.34
CA ASN A 44 8.89 5.59 7.84
C ASN A 44 9.48 6.46 6.72
N ASN A 45 8.66 6.78 5.72
CA ASN A 45 9.00 7.71 4.65
C ASN A 45 8.04 8.92 4.69
N HIS A 46 8.07 9.76 3.66
CA HIS A 46 7.17 10.92 3.51
C HIS A 46 6.20 10.73 2.34
N ILE A 47 5.80 9.49 2.07
CA ILE A 47 4.91 9.16 0.96
C ILE A 47 3.52 9.68 1.29
N THR A 48 2.92 10.42 0.36
CA THR A 48 1.58 11.03 0.55
C THR A 48 0.49 10.36 -0.27
N ARG A 49 0.87 9.54 -1.27
CA ARG A 49 -0.07 8.90 -2.19
C ARG A 49 0.41 7.52 -2.59
N MET A 50 -0.53 6.60 -2.76
CA MET A 50 -0.28 5.26 -3.29
C MET A 50 -0.26 5.31 -4.82
N GLU A 51 0.91 5.57 -5.39
CA GLU A 51 1.13 5.57 -6.84
C GLU A 51 2.13 4.48 -7.26
N ASN A 52 2.19 4.16 -8.56
CA ASN A 52 3.16 3.24 -9.16
C ASN A 52 3.09 1.75 -8.73
N LEU A 53 2.03 1.32 -8.04
CA LEU A 53 1.89 -0.07 -7.55
C LEU A 53 1.28 -1.03 -8.59
N ALA A 54 0.49 -0.53 -9.54
CA ALA A 54 -0.27 -1.36 -10.49
C ALA A 54 0.52 -2.44 -11.27
N PRO A 55 1.80 -2.25 -11.64
CA PRO A 55 2.60 -3.29 -12.30
C PRO A 55 3.01 -4.46 -11.38
N LEU A 56 2.97 -4.29 -10.06
CA LEU A 56 3.54 -5.22 -9.08
C LEU A 56 2.58 -6.37 -8.74
N ARG A 57 2.08 -7.08 -9.76
CA ARG A 57 1.02 -8.11 -9.60
C ARG A 57 1.42 -9.29 -8.71
N ARG A 58 2.72 -9.53 -8.57
CA ARG A 58 3.31 -10.59 -7.74
C ARG A 58 3.54 -10.18 -6.28
N LEU A 59 3.22 -8.92 -5.92
CA LEU A 59 3.46 -8.41 -4.58
C LEU A 59 2.58 -9.15 -3.58
N THR A 60 3.21 -9.83 -2.63
CA THR A 60 2.57 -10.54 -1.52
C THR A 60 2.60 -9.73 -0.24
N LYS A 61 3.62 -8.88 -0.05
CA LYS A 61 3.77 -8.03 1.13
C LYS A 61 4.04 -6.57 0.78
N LEU A 62 3.25 -5.67 1.36
CA LEU A 62 3.39 -4.23 1.20
C LEU A 62 3.33 -3.55 2.56
N TYR A 63 4.40 -2.86 2.92
CA TYR A 63 4.48 -2.09 4.16
C TYR A 63 4.65 -0.61 3.86
N LEU A 64 3.69 0.18 4.32
CA LEU A 64 3.59 1.64 4.12
C LEU A 64 3.35 2.39 5.45
N GLY A 65 3.48 1.72 6.60
CA GLY A 65 3.28 2.38 7.89
C GLY A 65 4.24 3.55 8.14
N GLY A 66 3.83 4.53 8.95
CA GLY A 66 4.68 5.69 9.25
C GLY A 66 4.91 6.64 8.08
N ASN A 67 4.00 6.70 7.11
CA ASN A 67 4.01 7.65 5.99
C ASN A 67 3.00 8.79 6.23
N SER A 68 2.58 9.51 5.19
CA SER A 68 1.56 10.56 5.26
C SER A 68 0.46 10.33 4.22
N ILE A 69 0.10 9.07 4.00
CA ILE A 69 -0.92 8.65 3.03
C ILE A 69 -2.30 8.91 3.65
N THR A 70 -3.14 9.68 2.94
CA THR A 70 -4.49 10.03 3.38
C THR A 70 -5.57 9.12 2.80
N VAL A 71 -5.30 8.50 1.64
CA VAL A 71 -6.24 7.62 0.93
C VAL A 71 -5.53 6.33 0.52
N VAL A 72 -6.13 5.19 0.88
CA VAL A 72 -5.72 3.87 0.43
C VAL A 72 -6.37 3.57 -0.92
N GLU A 73 -5.55 3.52 -1.97
CA GLU A 73 -5.99 3.33 -3.35
C GLU A 73 -4.98 2.51 -4.18
N GLY A 74 -5.36 2.11 -5.39
CA GLY A 74 -4.46 1.45 -6.35
C GLY A 74 -4.12 -0.01 -6.03
N LEU A 75 -4.91 -0.69 -5.20
CA LEU A 75 -4.68 -2.08 -4.78
C LEU A 75 -5.30 -3.12 -5.72
N GLU A 76 -6.18 -2.71 -6.65
CA GLU A 76 -7.00 -3.59 -7.49
C GLU A 76 -6.23 -4.49 -8.46
N LYS A 77 -4.93 -4.23 -8.67
CA LYS A 77 -4.04 -5.06 -9.52
C LYS A 77 -3.07 -5.91 -8.73
N LEU A 78 -3.01 -5.75 -7.40
CA LEU A 78 -2.09 -6.50 -6.55
C LEU A 78 -2.69 -7.85 -6.19
N ASP A 79 -2.92 -8.70 -7.19
CA ASP A 79 -3.71 -9.94 -7.10
C ASP A 79 -3.24 -10.91 -6.01
N MET A 80 -1.92 -10.90 -5.72
CA MET A 80 -1.27 -11.80 -4.76
C MET A 80 -1.03 -11.20 -3.38
N LEU A 81 -1.50 -9.99 -3.09
CA LEU A 81 -1.20 -9.30 -1.82
C LEU A 81 -1.86 -10.03 -0.65
N GLN A 82 -1.04 -10.43 0.31
CA GLN A 82 -1.42 -11.20 1.51
C GLN A 82 -1.24 -10.37 2.78
N GLU A 83 -0.20 -9.54 2.84
CA GLU A 83 0.14 -8.70 3.99
C GLU A 83 0.17 -7.24 3.55
N PHE A 84 -0.68 -6.41 4.16
CA PHE A 84 -0.77 -4.98 3.90
C PHE A 84 -0.74 -4.21 5.22
N HIS A 85 0.27 -3.37 5.38
CA HIS A 85 0.50 -2.57 6.58
C HIS A 85 0.47 -1.08 6.22
N ILE A 86 -0.46 -0.35 6.82
CA ILE A 86 -0.70 1.08 6.56
C ILE A 86 -0.84 1.89 7.86
N GLU A 87 -0.57 1.27 9.00
CA GLU A 87 -0.72 1.87 10.32
C GLU A 87 0.13 3.13 10.53
N ASN A 88 -0.25 3.95 11.51
CA ASN A 88 0.53 5.10 11.96
C ASN A 88 0.84 6.11 10.85
N GLN A 89 -0.13 6.43 9.98
CA GLN A 89 0.01 7.55 9.05
C GLN A 89 0.05 8.87 9.82
N ASN A 90 0.97 9.75 9.44
CA ASN A 90 1.09 11.11 9.93
C ASN A 90 0.07 12.01 9.22
N LEU A 91 -1.19 11.86 9.62
CA LEU A 91 -2.31 12.64 9.10
C LEU A 91 -2.39 14.00 9.81
N PRO A 92 -2.83 15.07 9.11
CA PRO A 92 -3.18 16.32 9.76
C PRO A 92 -4.24 16.11 10.87
N PRO A 93 -4.23 16.93 11.93
CA PRO A 93 -5.24 16.83 12.99
C PRO A 93 -6.67 16.91 12.43
N GLY A 94 -7.51 15.96 12.82
CA GLY A 94 -8.91 15.88 12.38
C GLY A 94 -9.13 15.13 11.07
N GLU A 95 -8.07 14.76 10.35
CA GLU A 95 -8.19 13.89 9.18
C GLU A 95 -8.22 12.41 9.57
N LYS A 96 -8.92 11.61 8.75
CA LYS A 96 -8.99 10.16 8.87
C LYS A 96 -8.44 9.52 7.60
N LEU A 97 -7.86 8.32 7.75
CA LEU A 97 -7.45 7.51 6.61
C LEU A 97 -8.69 7.05 5.85
N LEU A 98 -8.77 7.37 4.56
CA LEU A 98 -9.87 6.98 3.69
C LEU A 98 -9.48 5.76 2.86
N PHE A 99 -10.49 5.02 2.38
CA PHE A 99 -10.30 3.86 1.50
C PHE A 99 -11.09 4.05 0.21
N ASP A 100 -10.42 3.95 -0.94
CA ASP A 100 -11.11 3.87 -2.23
C ASP A 100 -11.96 2.58 -2.27
N PRO A 101 -13.24 2.63 -2.70
CA PRO A 101 -14.14 1.47 -2.69
C PRO A 101 -13.62 0.24 -3.45
N ARG A 102 -12.85 0.43 -4.53
CA ARG A 102 -12.29 -0.69 -5.32
C ARG A 102 -11.15 -1.36 -4.56
N SER A 103 -10.31 -0.55 -3.91
CA SER A 103 -9.24 -1.06 -3.04
C SER A 103 -9.81 -1.74 -1.79
N LEU A 104 -10.86 -1.18 -1.19
CA LEU A 104 -11.58 -1.80 -0.08
C LEU A 104 -12.21 -3.13 -0.49
N LYS A 105 -12.88 -3.20 -1.65
CA LYS A 105 -13.43 -4.46 -2.20
C LYS A 105 -12.34 -5.51 -2.44
N THR A 106 -11.15 -5.08 -2.85
CA THR A 106 -10.01 -5.97 -3.09
C THR A 106 -9.48 -6.53 -1.78
N LEU A 107 -9.39 -5.70 -0.73
CA LEU A 107 -8.99 -6.12 0.60
C LEU A 107 -10.05 -7.00 1.27
N SER A 108 -11.34 -6.66 1.16
CA SER A 108 -12.43 -7.41 1.80
C SER A 108 -12.60 -8.81 1.23
N LYS A 109 -12.51 -8.96 -0.10
CA LYS A 109 -12.50 -10.28 -0.77
C LYS A 109 -11.39 -11.19 -0.22
N ARG A 110 -10.28 -10.60 0.25
CA ARG A 110 -9.11 -11.33 0.78
C ARG A 110 -9.18 -11.56 2.29
N ALA A 111 -9.81 -10.64 3.03
CA ALA A 111 -10.06 -10.79 4.47
C ALA A 111 -10.98 -11.98 4.77
N THR A 112 -11.89 -12.33 3.86
CA THR A 112 -12.70 -13.56 3.98
C THR A 112 -11.89 -14.87 3.90
N ASP A 113 -10.64 -14.84 3.41
CA ASP A 113 -9.79 -16.03 3.30
C ASP A 113 -8.75 -16.15 4.44
N ARG A 114 -8.57 -15.13 5.29
CA ARG A 114 -7.62 -15.15 6.41
C ARG A 114 -8.03 -14.20 7.54
N LYS A 115 -8.19 -14.75 8.74
CA LYS A 115 -8.54 -14.07 10.02
C LYS A 115 -7.61 -12.93 10.48
N GLU A 116 -6.66 -12.46 9.69
CA GLU A 116 -5.59 -11.56 10.13
C GLU A 116 -5.30 -10.42 9.15
N LEU A 117 -6.31 -9.91 8.45
CA LEU A 117 -6.19 -8.55 7.93
C LEU A 117 -6.51 -7.61 9.09
N ILE A 118 -5.48 -6.92 9.57
CA ILE A 118 -5.43 -5.92 10.63
C ILE A 118 -6.40 -4.79 10.28
N LEU A 119 -7.69 -5.07 10.41
CA LEU A 119 -8.80 -4.15 10.21
C LEU A 119 -9.56 -3.93 11.52
N GLN A 120 -9.34 -4.78 12.53
CA GLN A 120 -10.00 -4.65 13.84
C GLN A 120 -9.67 -3.35 14.59
N SER A 121 -8.62 -2.61 14.22
CA SER A 121 -8.30 -1.31 14.84
C SER A 121 -8.77 -0.09 14.03
N TYR A 122 -9.33 -0.27 12.82
CA TYR A 122 -9.70 0.85 11.94
C TYR A 122 -11.16 0.84 11.48
N PHE A 123 -11.90 -0.19 11.80
CA PHE A 123 -13.25 -0.39 11.32
C PHE A 123 -14.22 -0.58 12.50
N ASP A 124 -14.99 0.46 12.83
CA ASP A 124 -16.40 0.27 13.21
C ASP A 124 -17.17 -0.16 11.93
N PHE A 125 -16.73 -1.23 11.27
CA PHE A 125 -17.44 -1.82 10.15
C PHE A 125 -18.47 -2.75 10.73
N ASP A 126 -19.66 -2.22 10.92
CA ASP A 126 -20.86 -3.00 11.10
C ASP A 126 -21.47 -3.27 9.71
N PRO A 127 -21.25 -4.47 9.13
CA PRO A 127 -21.78 -4.80 7.81
C PRO A 127 -23.32 -4.85 7.77
N GLU A 128 -24.02 -4.78 8.91
CA GLU A 128 -25.49 -4.81 8.96
C GLU A 128 -26.13 -3.41 8.96
N ASN A 129 -25.38 -2.33 9.20
CA ASN A 129 -25.93 -0.98 9.38
C ASN A 129 -25.93 -0.07 8.14
N GLU A 130 -25.31 -0.47 7.01
CA GLU A 130 -25.30 0.33 5.77
C GLU A 130 -26.24 -0.18 4.66
N LEU A 131 -27.11 -1.16 4.94
CA LEU A 131 -28.20 -1.56 4.03
C LEU A 131 -29.50 -0.76 4.22
N LEU A 132 -29.49 0.23 5.11
CA LEU A 132 -30.63 1.12 5.36
C LEU A 132 -30.15 2.58 5.40
N ASN A 133 -29.85 3.14 4.21
CA ASN A 133 -30.17 4.52 3.80
C ASN A 133 -29.90 4.71 2.31
#